data_AF-A0A258S5F8-F1
#
_entry.id   AF-A0A258S5F8-F1
#
_cell.length_a   1.000
_cell.length_b   1.000
_cell.length_c   1.000
_cell.angle_alpha   90.00
_cell.angle_beta   90.00
_cell.angle_gamma   90.00
#
_symmetry.space_group_name_H-M   'P 1'
#
loop_
_entity.id
_entity.type
_entity.pdbx_description
1 polymer ?
#
loop_
_entity_poly.entity_id
_entity_poly.type
_entity_poly.pdbx_seq_one_letter_code
_entity_poly.pdbx_strand_id
1 'polypeptide(L)' 'MQKVFHTRQFKAGNSLAVRIPVGMAFPHQTKLVVTREGNRIIVEPEAPNLGHLPALFAALGAGQSGERPEFVEAERAW' A
#
# COMPACT_ATOMS: atom_id res chain seq x y z
N MET A 1 1.20 14.80 16.48
CA MET A 1 0.61 16.16 16.42
C MET A 1 -0.24 16.25 15.17
N GLN A 2 -1.55 16.48 15.30
CA GLN A 2 -2.45 16.58 14.16
C GLN A 2 -2.15 17.89 13.40
N LYS A 3 -1.73 17.79 12.14
CA LYS A 3 -1.54 18.97 11.30
C LYS A 3 -2.86 19.26 10.57
N VAL A 4 -3.37 20.48 10.69
CA VAL A 4 -4.62 20.92 10.04
C VAL A 4 -4.29 21.98 9.01
N PHE A 5 -4.85 21.85 7.81
CA PHE A 5 -4.69 22.82 6.72
C PHE A 5 -6.06 23.19 6.15
N HIS A 6 -6.38 24.48 6.19
CA HIS A 6 -7.62 25.00 5.62
C HIS A 6 -7.38 25.43 4.18
N THR A 7 -8.16 24.88 3.25
CA THR A 7 -8.09 25.20 1.83
C THR A 7 -9.47 25.16 1.21
N ARG A 8 -9.58 25.67 -0.03
CA ARG A 8 -10.78 25.56 -0.86
C ARG A 8 -10.53 24.60 -2.01
N GLN A 9 -11.59 23.94 -2.47
CA GLN A 9 -11.56 23.14 -3.69
C GLN A 9 -11.37 24.03 -4.92
N PHE A 10 -10.79 23.47 -5.97
CA PHE A 10 -10.63 24.13 -7.26
C PHE A 10 -10.85 23.12 -8.40
N LYS A 11 -10.93 23.61 -9.64
CA LYS A 11 -10.97 22.76 -10.84
C LYS A 11 -9.58 22.56 -11.41
N ALA A 12 -9.23 21.31 -11.72
CA ALA A 12 -8.06 20.91 -12.48
C ALA A 12 -8.53 20.22 -13.76
N GLY A 13 -8.57 20.96 -14.88
CA GLY A 13 -9.25 20.53 -16.08
C GLY A 13 -10.74 20.29 -15.82
N ASN A 14 -11.21 19.08 -16.09
CA ASN A 14 -12.61 18.69 -15.90
C ASN A 14 -12.90 18.11 -14.51
N SER A 15 -11.89 17.98 -13.65
CA SER A 15 -12.00 17.35 -12.33
C SER A 15 -11.96 18.38 -11.21
N LEU A 16 -12.57 18.04 -10.06
CA LEU A 16 -12.40 18.79 -8.82
C LEU A 16 -11.17 18.28 -8.07
N ALA A 17 -10.45 19.20 -7.44
CA ALA A 17 -9.22 18.90 -6.71
C ALA A 17 -9.10 19.76 -5.44
N VAL A 18 -8.28 19.27 -4.51
CA VAL A 18 -7.87 19.97 -3.28
C VAL A 18 -6.35 19.97 -3.22
N ARG A 19 -5.75 21.09 -2.82
CA ARG A 19 -4.29 21.18 -2.66
C ARG A 19 -3.87 20.53 -1.34
N ILE A 20 -2.87 19.64 -1.41
CA ILE A 20 -2.21 19.08 -0.23
C ILE A 20 -0.85 19.76 -0.09
N PRO A 21 -0.56 20.47 1.02
CA PRO A 21 0.71 21.16 1.20
C PRO A 21 1.85 20.16 1.37
N VAL A 22 3.08 20.55 0.98
CA VAL A 22 4.26 19.67 0.93
C VAL A 22 4.51 18.92 2.24
N GLY A 23 4.30 19.56 3.40
CA GLY A 23 4.48 18.93 4.71
C GLY A 23 3.43 17.87 5.10
N MET A 24 2.44 17.63 4.24
CA MET A 24 1.38 16.61 4.35
C MET A 24 1.28 15.72 3.10
N ALA A 25 2.02 16.03 2.03
CA ALA A 25 1.89 15.34 0.76
C ALA A 25 2.50 13.94 0.82
N PHE A 26 1.87 12.99 0.12
CA PHE A 26 2.49 11.70 -0.15
C PHE A 26 3.69 11.87 -1.09
N PRO A 27 4.65 10.91 -1.10
CA PRO A 27 5.72 10.89 -2.09
C PRO A 27 5.18 10.96 -3.52
N HIS A 28 5.99 11.49 -4.43
CA HIS A 28 5.61 11.62 -5.84
C HIS A 28 5.21 10.26 -6.43
N GLN A 29 4.17 10.22 -7.28
CA GLN A 29 3.62 9.01 -7.93
C GLN A 29 3.08 7.91 -6.98
N THR A 30 2.86 8.21 -5.70
CA THR A 30 2.17 7.28 -4.80
C THR A 30 0.74 6.99 -5.31
N LYS A 31 0.39 5.72 -5.47
CA LYS A 31 -1.00 5.31 -5.74
C LYS A 31 -1.83 5.51 -4.48
N LEU A 32 -3.02 6.07 -4.64
CA LEU A 32 -3.90 6.44 -3.53
C LEU A 32 -5.25 5.77 -3.69
N VAL A 33 -5.82 5.36 -2.56
CA VAL A 33 -7.23 4.96 -2.44
C VAL A 33 -7.97 6.11 -1.76
N VAL A 34 -9.12 6.47 -2.34
CA VAL A 34 -9.99 7.53 -1.81
C VAL A 34 -11.32 6.92 -1.40
N THR A 35 -11.63 6.96 -0.11
CA THR A 35 -12.89 6.47 0.46
C THR A 35 -13.72 7.63 1.01
N ARG A 36 -15.05 7.52 0.92
CA ARG A 36 -15.99 8.49 1.47
C ARG A 36 -16.76 7.86 2.63
N GLU A 37 -16.61 8.43 3.81
CA GLU A 37 -17.35 8.05 5.01
C GLU A 37 -18.20 9.23 5.47
N GLY A 38 -19.48 9.23 5.05
CA GLY A 38 -20.42 10.31 5.33
C GLY A 38 -19.95 11.66 4.76
N ASN A 39 -19.49 12.54 5.66
CA ASN A 39 -18.99 13.89 5.34
C ASN A 39 -17.46 13.98 5.30
N ARG A 40 -16.75 12.85 5.43
CA ARG A 40 -15.30 12.78 5.40
C ARG A 40 -14.84 12.10 4.11
N ILE A 41 -13.75 12.61 3.55
CA ILE A 41 -12.99 11.93 2.51
C ILE A 41 -11.68 11.50 3.15
N ILE A 42 -11.41 10.21 3.08
CA ILE A 42 -10.18 9.59 3.60
C ILE A 42 -9.33 9.23 2.38
N VAL A 43 -8.04 9.60 2.45
CA VAL A 43 -7.08 9.35 1.37
C VAL A 43 -5.90 8.61 1.97
N GLU A 44 -5.65 7.40 1.48
CA GLU A 44 -4.61 6.52 1.98
C GLU A 44 -3.74 6.02 0.83
N PRO A 45 -2.45 5.72 1.06
CA PRO A 45 -1.65 5.02 0.08
C PRO A 45 -2.27 3.64 -0.19
N GLU A 46 -2.29 3.23 -1.45
CA GLU A 46 -2.74 1.90 -1.83
C GLU A 46 -1.79 0.86 -1.19
N ALA A 47 -2.27 0.18 -0.16
CA ALA A 47 -1.53 -0.91 0.45
C ALA A 47 -1.39 -2.05 -0.57
N PRO A 48 -0.23 -2.72 -0.65
CA PRO A 48 -0.11 -3.94 -1.43
C PRO A 48 -1.10 -4.98 -0.86
N ASN A 49 -2.17 -5.26 -1.61
CA ASN A 49 -3.11 -6.32 -1.27
C ASN A 49 -2.54 -7.69 -1.67
N LEU A 50 -2.85 -8.78 -0.97
CA LEU A 50 -2.31 -10.09 -1.37
C LEU A 50 -2.88 -10.60 -2.72
N GLY A 51 -3.83 -9.89 -3.34
CA GLY A 51 -4.47 -10.26 -4.60
C GLY A 51 -3.52 -10.28 -5.80
N HIS A 52 -2.38 -9.60 -5.74
CA HIS A 52 -1.35 -9.68 -6.78
C HIS A 52 -0.34 -10.82 -6.55
N LEU A 53 -0.38 -11.50 -5.40
CA LEU A 53 0.52 -12.63 -5.12
C LEU A 53 0.38 -13.78 -6.12
N PRO A 54 -0.82 -14.22 -6.55
CA PRO A 54 -0.94 -15.30 -7.53
C PRO A 54 -0.22 -14.97 -8.85
N ALA A 55 -0.29 -13.72 -9.32
CA ALA A 55 0.41 -13.28 -10.53
C ALA A 55 1.94 -13.25 -10.33
N LEU A 56 2.41 -12.80 -9.16
CA LEU A 56 3.84 -12.86 -8.81
C LEU A 56 4.36 -14.29 -8.75
N PHE A 57 3.64 -15.21 -8.10
CA PHE A 57 4.01 -16.63 -8.04
C PHE A 57 4.00 -17.30 -9.42
N ALA A 58 3.03 -16.96 -10.27
CA ALA A 58 3.02 -17.43 -11.66
C ALA A 58 4.25 -16.92 -12.45
N ALA A 59 4.67 -15.68 -12.23
CA ALA A 59 5.84 -15.08 -12.89
C ALA A 59 7.19 -15.64 -12.39
N LEU A 60 7.27 -16.08 -11.13
CA LEU A 60 8.44 -16.77 -10.57
C LEU A 60 8.74 -18.11 -11.26
N GLY A 61 7.75 -18.70 -11.95
CA GLY A 61 7.87 -19.98 -12.64
C GLY A 61 8.18 -21.15 -11.69
N ALA A 62 8.44 -22.34 -12.24
CA ALA A 62 8.76 -23.54 -11.47
C ALA A 62 10.21 -23.57 -10.93
N GLY A 63 10.89 -22.43 -10.81
CA GLY A 63 12.33 -22.33 -10.50
C GLY A 63 12.72 -22.73 -9.07
N GLN A 64 11.74 -22.90 -8.17
CA GLN A 64 11.93 -23.40 -6.81
C GLN A 64 11.28 -24.78 -6.70
N SER A 65 12.01 -25.80 -7.15
CA SER A 65 11.62 -27.21 -7.04
C SER A 65 12.46 -27.96 -6.00
N GLY A 66 12.96 -27.25 -4.98
CA GLY A 66 13.69 -27.86 -3.87
C GLY A 66 12.74 -28.42 -2.84
N GLU A 67 12.94 -29.68 -2.44
CA GLU A 67 12.29 -30.21 -1.25
C GLU A 67 12.82 -29.46 -0.01
N ARG A 68 11.93 -29.09 0.89
CA ARG A 68 12.31 -28.53 2.19
C ARG A 68 12.89 -29.68 3.03
N PRO A 69 14.18 -29.68 3.39
CA PRO A 69 14.71 -30.71 4.27
C PRO A 69 14.02 -30.64 5.63
N GLU A 70 13.58 -31.79 6.12
CA GLU A 70 13.11 -31.91 7.49
C GLU A 70 14.31 -31.89 8.42
N PHE A 71 14.43 -30.82 9.20
CA PHE A 71 15.37 -30.79 10.31
C PHE A 71 14.66 -31.38 11.53
N VAL A 72 14.98 -32.64 11.84
CA VAL A 72 14.63 -33.21 13.14
C VAL A 72 15.62 -32.64 14.15
N GLU A 73 15.13 -31.86 15.10
CA GLU A 73 15.96 -31.44 16.24
C GLU A 73 16.40 -32.68 17.02
N ALA A 74 17.70 -32.94 17.04
CA ALA A 74 18.27 -33.94 17.92
C ALA A 74 18.28 -33.39 19.36
N GLU A 75 17.73 -34.17 20.30
CA GLU A 75 17.84 -33.88 21.73
C GLU A 75 19.33 -33.81 22.09
N ARG A 76 19.75 -32.65 22.62
CA ARG A 76 21.14 -32.41 23.00
C ARG A 76 21.30 -32.79 24.47
N ALA A 77 22.26 -33.65 24.78
CA ALA A 77 22.62 -34.05 26.15
C ALA A 77 23.50 -32.99 26.84
N TRP A 78 22.94 -31.78 27.04
CA TRP A 78 23.50 -30.79 27.97
C TRP A 78 22.81 -30.90 29.33
#